data_AF-A0A8T4LLS3-F1
#
_entry.id   AF-A0A8T4LLS3-F1
#
_cell.length_a   1.000
_cell.length_b   1.000
_cell.length_c   1.000
_cell.angle_alpha   90.00
_cell.angle_beta   90.00
_cell.angle_gamma   90.00
#
_symmetry.space_group_name_H-M   'P 1'
#
loop_
_entity.id
_entity.type
_entity.pdbx_description
1 polymer ?
#
loop_
_entity_poly.entity_id
_entity_poly.type
_entity_poly.pdbx_seq_one_letter_code
_entity_poly.pdbx_strand_id
1 'polypeptide(L)'
;MPTKEEIEKVISWCEDIRTKKGRPAIERNPFTRELKWMEKFALIYIDMRKETVPKTCLVYDSEARQLWQYVNGGWVTVFADLSNK
;
A
#
# COMPACT_ATOMS: atom_id res chain seq x y z
N MET A 1 2.30 11.65 -8.88
CA MET A 1 1.40 10.75 -8.15
C MET A 1 1.49 9.35 -8.78
N PRO A 2 1.09 8.27 -8.09
CA PRO A 2 1.17 6.94 -8.70
C PRO A 2 0.23 6.80 -9.89
N THR A 3 0.55 5.97 -10.88
CA THR A 3 -0.41 5.61 -11.95
C THR A 3 -1.37 4.52 -11.48
N LYS A 4 -2.43 4.26 -12.26
CA LYS A 4 -3.37 3.18 -11.97
C LYS A 4 -2.68 1.81 -12.02
N GLU A 5 -1.80 1.61 -13.00
CA GLU A 5 -1.05 0.37 -13.19
C GLU A 5 -0.09 0.11 -12.03
N GLU A 6 0.58 1.15 -11.53
CA GLU A 6 1.45 1.03 -10.36
C GLU A 6 0.68 0.64 -9.09
N ILE A 7 -0.50 1.24 -8.88
CA ILE A 7 -1.37 0.89 -7.74
C ILE A 7 -1.84 -0.55 -7.85
N GLU A 8 -2.35 -0.95 -9.02
CA GLU A 8 -2.84 -2.32 -9.26
C GLU A 8 -1.72 -3.34 -9.06
N LYS A 9 -0.49 -3.01 -9.50
CA LYS A 9 0.69 -3.84 -9.27
C LYS A 9 0.95 -4.08 -7.79
N VAL A 10 0.91 -3.03 -6.97
CA VAL A 10 1.13 -3.15 -5.52
C VAL A 10 -0.01 -3.92 -4.86
N ILE A 11 -1.27 -3.68 -5.26
CA ILE A 11 -2.45 -4.41 -4.76
C ILE A 11 -2.34 -5.90 -5.06
N SER A 12 -2.08 -6.26 -6.33
CA SER A 12 -1.98 -7.66 -6.74
C SER A 12 -0.89 -8.40 -5.96
N TRP A 13 0.25 -7.76 -5.73
CA TRP A 13 1.30 -8.34 -4.89
C TRP A 13 0.85 -8.52 -3.43
N CYS A 14 0.09 -7.59 -2.86
CA CYS A 14 -0.44 -7.73 -1.51
C CYS A 14 -1.47 -8.87 -1.41
N GLU A 15 -2.33 -9.04 -2.43
CA GLU A 15 -3.30 -10.14 -2.53
C GLU A 15 -2.61 -11.50 -2.58
N ASP A 16 -1.51 -11.60 -3.33
CA ASP A 16 -0.68 -12.79 -3.39
C ASP A 16 -0.07 -13.14 -2.02
N ILE A 17 0.51 -12.14 -1.33
CA ILE A 17 1.10 -12.34 0.00
C ILE A 17 0.03 -12.77 1.01
N ARG A 18 -1.13 -12.11 0.99
CA ARG A 18 -2.27 -12.44 1.85
C ARG A 18 -2.72 -13.87 1.63
N THR A 19 -2.89 -14.28 0.37
CA THR A 19 -3.30 -15.64 0.00
C THR A 19 -2.28 -16.68 0.45
N LYS A 20 -0.98 -16.41 0.26
CA LYS A 20 0.11 -17.31 0.67
C LYS A 20 0.20 -17.47 2.19
N LYS A 21 -0.12 -16.44 2.97
CA LYS A 21 0.00 -16.45 4.43
C LYS A 21 -1.28 -16.82 5.17
N GLY A 22 -2.45 -16.55 4.59
CA GLY A 22 -3.76 -16.80 5.21
C GLY A 22 -4.04 -15.96 6.46
N ARG A 23 -3.28 -14.88 6.71
CA ARG A 23 -3.40 -14.00 7.89
C ARG A 23 -2.80 -12.62 7.62
N PRO A 24 -3.12 -11.60 8.45
CA PRO A 24 -2.47 -10.29 8.38
C PRO A 24 -0.95 -10.41 8.42
N ALA A 25 -0.26 -9.55 7.67
CA ALA A 25 1.18 -9.66 7.46
C ALA A 25 1.87 -8.31 7.41
N ILE A 26 3.17 -8.33 7.71
CA ILE A 26 4.06 -7.19 7.56
C ILE A 26 5.18 -7.66 6.65
N GLU A 27 5.36 -6.97 5.53
CA GLU A 27 6.38 -7.30 4.54
C GLU A 27 7.29 -6.13 4.24
N ARG A 28 8.53 -6.45 3.87
CA ARG A 28 9.45 -5.46 3.31
C ARG A 28 8.92 -4.99 1.97
N ASN A 29 8.96 -3.69 1.73
CA ASN A 29 8.50 -3.12 0.47
C ASN A 29 9.45 -3.53 -0.69
N PRO A 30 9.01 -4.36 -1.64
CA PRO A 30 9.85 -4.78 -2.76
C PRO A 30 9.96 -3.72 -3.86
N PHE A 31 9.11 -2.67 -3.83
CA PHE A 31 8.96 -1.68 -4.90
C PHE A 31 9.81 -0.42 -4.70
N THR A 32 10.61 -0.34 -3.63
CA THR A 32 11.39 0.86 -3.28
C THR A 32 12.37 1.32 -4.36
N ARG A 33 12.80 0.43 -5.26
CA ARG A 33 13.70 0.79 -6.38
C ARG A 33 12.99 0.93 -7.72
N GLU A 34 11.72 0.55 -7.77
CA GLU A 34 10.96 0.50 -9.02
C GLU A 34 9.95 1.65 -9.10
N LEU A 35 9.25 1.92 -8.00
CA LEU A 35 8.15 2.88 -7.95
C LEU A 35 8.57 4.07 -7.07
N LYS A 36 8.77 5.23 -7.68
CA LYS A 36 9.28 6.43 -6.96
C LYS A 36 8.43 6.82 -5.75
N TRP A 37 7.11 6.67 -5.85
CA TRP A 37 6.19 6.99 -4.74
C TRP A 37 6.27 5.99 -3.57
N MET A 38 6.83 4.81 -3.81
CA MET A 38 7.01 3.74 -2.82
C MET A 38 8.32 3.85 -2.03
N GLU A 39 9.29 4.65 -2.50
CA GLU A 39 10.61 4.84 -1.85
C GLU A 39 10.51 5.21 -0.36
N LYS A 40 9.48 5.99 0.01
CA LYS A 40 9.28 6.45 1.39
C LYS A 40 8.72 5.39 2.34
N PHE A 41 8.22 4.27 1.83
CA PHE A 41 7.63 3.21 2.65
C PHE A 41 8.61 2.05 2.79
N ALA A 42 9.14 1.83 3.98
CA ALA A 42 10.03 0.68 4.21
C ALA A 42 9.27 -0.65 4.29
N LEU A 43 8.03 -0.61 4.80
CA LEU A 43 7.18 -1.77 5.05
C LEU A 43 5.78 -1.56 4.48
N ILE A 44 5.16 -2.67 4.11
CA ILE A 44 3.76 -2.76 3.72
C ILE A 44 3.04 -3.66 4.72
N TYR A 45 1.99 -3.13 5.34
CA TYR A 45 1.15 -3.82 6.32
C TYR A 45 -0.13 -4.27 5.61
N ILE A 46 -0.42 -5.57 5.64
CA ILE A 46 -1.56 -6.18 4.95
C ILE A 46 -2.60 -6.60 5.98
N ASP A 47 -3.83 -6.09 5.86
CA ASP A 47 -4.97 -6.35 6.73
C ASP A 47 -4.72 -6.03 8.22
N MET A 48 -3.86 -5.03 8.47
CA MET A 48 -3.55 -4.55 9.82
C MET A 48 -4.38 -3.31 10.14
N ARG A 49 -4.77 -3.17 11.42
CA ARG A 49 -5.52 -2.00 11.90
C ARG A 49 -4.70 -0.74 11.78
N LYS A 50 -5.21 0.26 11.05
CA LYS A 50 -4.49 1.51 10.70
C LYS A 50 -4.00 2.27 11.94
N GLU A 51 -4.66 2.11 13.08
CA GLU A 51 -4.31 2.74 14.37
C GLU A 51 -3.03 2.15 14.99
N THR A 52 -2.69 0.91 14.61
CA THR A 52 -1.52 0.18 15.13
C THR A 52 -0.30 0.26 14.21
N VAL A 53 -0.49 0.75 12.98
CA VAL A 53 0.57 0.81 11.97
C VAL A 53 1.37 2.11 12.13
N PRO A 54 2.72 2.06 12.08
CA PRO A 54 3.53 3.27 12.03
C PRO A 54 3.12 4.18 10.87
N LYS A 55 2.95 5.47 11.15
CA LYS A 55 2.48 6.49 10.18
C LYS A 55 3.40 6.66 8.96
N THR A 56 4.61 6.11 9.00
CA THR A 56 5.59 6.10 7.89
C THR A 56 5.44 4.91 6.95
N CYS A 57 4.49 3.99 7.21
CA CYS A 57 4.32 2.76 6.43
C CYS A 57 3.05 2.81 5.57
N LEU A 58 3.00 1.91 4.58
CA LEU A 58 1.83 1.71 3.72
C LEU A 58 0.94 0.63 4.32
N VAL A 59 -0.38 0.80 4.21
CA VAL A 59 -1.36 -0.22 4.61
C VAL A 59 -2.16 -0.67 3.40
N TYR A 60 -2.25 -1.98 3.18
CA TYR A 60 -3.22 -2.59 2.27
C TYR A 60 -4.39 -3.15 3.06
N ASP A 61 -5.59 -2.86 2.57
CA ASP A 61 -6.88 -3.26 3.11
C ASP A 61 -7.60 -4.12 2.07
N SER A 62 -7.70 -5.43 2.31
CA SER A 62 -8.27 -6.36 1.34
C SER A 62 -9.79 -6.29 1.24
N GLU A 63 -10.49 -5.85 2.27
CA GLU A 63 -11.95 -5.70 2.24
C GLU A 63 -12.35 -4.56 1.29
N ALA A 64 -11.67 -3.42 1.41
CA ALA A 64 -11.86 -2.28 0.51
C ALA A 64 -11.07 -2.40 -0.80
N ARG A 65 -10.14 -3.36 -0.89
CA ARG A 65 -9.15 -3.52 -1.96
C ARG A 65 -8.39 -2.20 -2.24
N GLN A 66 -7.86 -1.59 -1.18
CA GLN A 66 -7.26 -0.25 -1.23
C GLN A 66 -5.93 -0.16 -0.48
N LEU A 67 -5.08 0.75 -0.96
CA LEU A 67 -3.86 1.16 -0.28
C LEU A 67 -4.09 2.47 0.48
N TRP A 68 -3.52 2.57 1.66
CA TRP A 68 -3.66 3.70 2.58
C TRP A 68 -2.29 4.19 3.03
N GLN A 69 -2.16 5.51 3.13
CA GLN A 69 -0.98 6.19 3.66
C GLN A 69 -1.41 7.24 4.67
N TYR A 70 -0.54 7.56 5.63
CA TYR A 70 -0.79 8.64 6.58
C TYR A 70 -0.23 9.96 6.03
N VAL A 71 -1.10 10.96 5.86
CA VAL A 71 -0.75 12.29 5.34
C VAL A 71 -1.51 13.34 6.15
N ASN A 72 -0.83 14.42 6.54
CA ASN A 72 -1.44 15.58 7.21
C ASN A 72 -2.35 15.25 8.40
N GLY A 73 -1.98 14.25 9.20
CA GLY A 73 -2.74 13.90 10.41
C GLY A 73 -3.84 12.86 10.20
N GLY A 74 -4.04 12.34 8.99
CA GLY A 74 -5.06 11.32 8.71
C GLY A 74 -4.59 10.22 7.76
N TRP A 75 -5.28 9.09 7.81
CA TRP A 75 -5.14 8.03 6.82
C TRP A 75 -5.95 8.38 5.58
N VAL A 76 -5.30 8.37 4.42
CA VAL A 76 -5.92 8.66 3.13
C VAL A 76 -5.64 7.52 2.16
N THR A 77 -6.60 7.23 1.29
CA THR A 77 -6.42 6.27 0.20
C THR A 77 -5.38 6.79 -0.79
N VAL A 78 -4.56 5.89 -1.30
CA VAL A 78 -3.64 6.17 -2.41
C VAL A 78 -4.45 6.14 -3.71
N PHE A 79 -4.55 7.29 -4.38
CA PHE A 79 -5.27 7.44 -5.64
C PHE A 79 -4.31 7.58 -6.82
N ALA A 80 -4.75 7.09 -7.97
CA ALA A 80 -4.04 7.26 -9.23
C ALA A 80 -4.07 8.73 -9.69
N ASP A 81 -3.00 9.16 -10.34
CA ASP A 81 -3.01 10.38 -11.13
C ASP A 81 -3.92 10.20 -12.35
N LEU A 82 -5.09 10.83 -12.34
CA LEU A 82 -6.03 10.80 -13.46
C LEU A 82 -5.74 11.88 -14.51
N SER A 83 -4.67 12.67 -14.33
CA SER A 83 -4.35 13.83 -15.17
C SER A 83 -3.77 13.46 -16.54
N ASN A 84 -3.52 12.18 -16.81
CA ASN A 84 -3.15 11.69 -18.15
C ASN A 84 -4.37 11.02 -18.79
N LYS A 85 -5.25 11.84 -19.39
CA LYS A 85 -6.16 11.43 -20.46
C LYS A 85 -5.89 12.28 -21.69
#